data_AF-A0A0S8GMD6-F1
#
_entry.id   AF-A0A0S8GMD6-F1
#
_cell.length_a   1.000
_cell.length_b   1.000
_cell.length_c   1.000
_cell.angle_alpha   90.00
_cell.angle_beta   90.00
_cell.angle_gamma   90.00
#
_symmetry.space_group_name_H-M   'P 1'
#
loop_
_entity.id
_entity.type
_entity.pdbx_description
1 polymer ?
#
loop_
_entity_poly.entity_id
_entity_poly.type
_entity_poly.pdbx_seq_one_letter_code
_entity_poly.pdbx_strand_id
1 'polypeptide(L)' 'MGLEEHLGDGILFTTLEKAVNWARKSSVWPFGFGLACCAIEMICTFASRFDLARFGMEVTRASPRQADL' A
#
# COMPACT_ATOMS: atom_id res chain seq x y z
N MET A 1 -14.34 -6.49 2.59
CA MET A 1 -15.22 -6.95 3.68
C MET A 1 -15.97 -5.75 4.25
N GLY A 2 -16.75 -5.08 3.40
CA GLY A 2 -17.46 -3.86 3.75
C GLY A 2 -18.08 -3.25 2.51
N LEU A 3 -19.41 -3.15 2.53
CA LEU A 3 -20.37 -2.72 1.50
C LEU A 3 -21.01 -3.84 0.64
N GLU A 4 -20.26 -4.88 0.26
CA GLU A 4 -20.79 -6.00 -0.55
C GLU A 4 -21.85 -6.82 0.20
N GLU A 5 -21.68 -6.99 1.51
CA GLU A 5 -22.54 -7.82 2.36
C GLU A 5 -23.90 -7.16 2.67
N HIS A 6 -24.03 -5.84 2.46
CA HIS A 6 -25.24 -5.09 2.83
C HIS A 6 -26.04 -4.55 1.62
N LEU A 7 -25.42 -4.26 0.48
CA LEU A 7 -26.10 -3.71 -0.71
C LEU A 7 -25.56 -4.41 -1.97
N GLY A 8 -26.37 -5.29 -2.59
CA GLY A 8 -25.96 -6.17 -3.69
C GLY A 8 -25.30 -5.49 -4.90
N ASP A 9 -24.54 -6.31 -5.66
CA ASP A 9 -23.64 -5.94 -6.75
C ASP A 9 -24.30 -5.19 -7.92
N GLY A 10 -24.52 -3.90 -7.74
CA GLY A 10 -24.85 -2.97 -8.84
C GLY A 10 -23.60 -2.54 -9.61
N ILE A 11 -23.73 -2.28 -10.92
CA ILE A 11 -22.64 -1.79 -11.80
C ILE A 11 -21.93 -0.56 -11.19
N LEU A 12 -22.67 0.32 -10.52
CA LEU A 12 -22.11 1.48 -9.80
C LEU A 12 -21.15 1.09 -8.67
N PHE A 13 -21.49 0.09 -7.86
CA PHE A 13 -20.63 -0.37 -6.77
C PHE A 13 -19.35 -1.00 -7.30
N THR A 14 -19.40 -1.75 -8.41
CA THR A 14 -18.19 -2.31 -9.04
C THR A 14 -17.21 -1.23 -9.52
N THR A 15 -17.71 -0.09 -10.02
CA THR A 15 -16.85 1.02 -10.45
C THR A 15 -16.22 1.75 -9.28
N LEU A 16 -16.97 1.92 -8.19
CA LEU A 16 -16.50 2.57 -6.97
C LEU A 16 -15.45 1.70 -6.27
N GLU A 17 -15.71 0.40 -6.17
CA GLU A 17 -14.77 -0.56 -5.60
C GLU A 17 -13.46 -0.62 -6.40
N LYS A 18 -13.53 -0.63 -7.73
CA LYS A 18 -12.35 -0.54 -8.60
C LYS A 18 -11.54 0.74 -8.33
N ALA A 19 -12.20 1.88 -8.17
CA ALA A 19 -11.54 3.14 -7.85
C ALA A 19 -10.87 3.11 -6.47
N VAL A 20 -11.54 2.59 -5.45
CA VAL A 20 -11.00 2.47 -4.08
C VAL A 20 -9.83 1.48 -4.03
N ASN A 21 -9.95 0.33 -4.69
CA ASN A 21 -8.88 -0.66 -4.77
C ASN A 21 -7.67 -0.13 -5.54
N TRP A 22 -7.90 0.64 -6.61
CA TRP A 22 -6.83 1.34 -7.32
C TRP A 22 -6.14 2.37 -6.42
N ALA A 23 -6.89 3.16 -5.66
CA ALA A 23 -6.31 4.13 -4.72
C ALA A 23 -5.43 3.43 -3.67
N ARG A 24 -5.92 2.37 -3.01
CA ARG A 24 -5.13 1.62 -2.02
C ARG A 24 -3.88 0.98 -2.60
N LYS A 25 -3.96 0.43 -3.82
CA LYS A 25 -2.81 -0.21 -4.49
C LYS A 25 -1.76 0.81 -4.93
N SER A 26 -2.18 2.02 -5.29
CA SER A 26 -1.29 3.06 -5.85
C SER A 26 -0.63 3.95 -4.80
N SER A 27 -1.01 3.84 -3.52
CA SER A 27 -0.49 4.69 -2.43
C SER A 27 -0.16 3.90 -1.17
N VAL A 28 0.54 2.78 -1.32
CA VAL A 28 0.94 1.94 -0.17
C VAL A 28 2.01 2.66 0.66
N TRP A 29 1.86 2.69 1.97
CA TRP A 29 2.78 3.28 2.95
C TRP A 29 3.44 2.21 3.82
N PRO A 30 4.64 1.74 3.44
CA PRO A 30 5.30 0.64 4.12
C PRO A 30 5.78 1.01 5.52
N PHE A 31 5.69 0.06 6.44
CA PHE A 31 6.21 0.12 7.78
C PHE A 31 7.69 -0.20 7.75
N GLY A 32 8.52 0.70 8.27
CA GLY A 32 9.97 0.54 8.32
C GLY A 32 10.41 -0.51 9.35
N PHE A 33 10.11 -1.79 9.11
CA PHE A 33 10.42 -2.90 10.01
C PHE A 33 11.59 -3.75 9.52
N GLY A 34 12.79 -3.39 9.96
CA GLY A 34 14.01 -4.14 9.70
C GLY A 34 14.48 -4.92 10.92
N LEU A 35 14.71 -6.22 10.77
CA LEU A 35 15.22 -7.09 11.85
C LEU A 35 16.71 -7.42 11.69
N ALA A 36 17.13 -7.81 10.48
CA ALA A 36 18.46 -8.34 10.20
C ALA A 36 18.90 -7.99 8.76
N CYS A 37 19.53 -8.93 8.05
CA CYS A 37 20.08 -8.70 6.70
C CYS A 37 19.03 -8.27 5.67
N CYS A 38 17.80 -8.79 5.72
CA CYS A 38 16.71 -8.39 4.82
C CYS A 38 16.34 -6.89 4.95
N ALA A 39 16.68 -6.25 6.08
CA ALA A 39 16.49 -4.81 6.24
C ALA A 39 17.39 -4.02 5.29
N ILE A 40 18.61 -4.49 5.03
CA ILE A 40 19.55 -3.83 4.12
C ILE A 40 19.05 -3.95 2.68
N GLU A 41 18.51 -5.12 2.32
CA GLU A 41 17.88 -5.34 1.01
C GLU A 41 16.67 -4.43 0.83
N MET A 42 15.82 -4.30 1.86
CA MET A 42 14.69 -3.36 1.87
C MET A 42 15.16 -1.90 1.70
N ILE A 43 16.23 -1.46 2.39
CA ILE A 43 16.74 -0.09 2.21
C ILE A 43 17.26 0.13 0.78
N CYS A 44 17.91 -0.89 0.19
CA CYS A 44 18.38 -0.81 -1.19
C CYS A 44 17.24 -0.67 -2.20
N THR A 45 16.08 -1.27 -1.94
CA THR A 45 14.92 -1.13 -2.84
C THR A 45 14.27 0.27 -2.77
N PHE A 46 14.40 0.99 -1.64
CA PHE A 46 14.02 2.41 -1.56
C PHE A 46 15.06 3.38 -2.13
N ALA A 47 16.30 2.92 -2.35
CA ALA A 47 17.34 3.76 -2.94
C ALA A 47 17.10 4.00 -4.44
N SER A 48 17.76 5.02 -5.00
CA SER A 48 17.58 5.52 -6.38
C SER A 48 17.71 4.48 -7.49
N ARG A 49 18.38 3.35 -7.23
CA ARG A 49 18.59 2.29 -8.22
C ARG A 49 17.31 1.50 -8.52
N PHE A 50 16.48 1.25 -7.50
CA PHE A 50 15.26 0.45 -7.62
C PHE A 50 14.00 1.27 -7.32
N ASP A 51 14.12 2.31 -6.48
CA ASP A 51 13.16 3.38 -6.29
C ASP A 51 11.69 2.94 -6.19
N LEU A 52 11.35 2.35 -5.03
CA LEU A 52 9.98 1.98 -4.67
C LEU A 52 9.01 3.16 -4.63
N ALA A 53 9.49 4.42 -4.55
CA ALA A 53 8.62 5.60 -4.57
C ALA A 53 7.75 5.67 -5.83
N ARG A 54 8.20 5.06 -6.94
CA ARG A 54 7.45 4.96 -8.21
C ARG A 54 6.10 4.26 -8.08
N PHE A 55 5.94 3.39 -7.09
CA PHE A 55 4.70 2.65 -6.84
C PHE A 55 3.84 3.29 -5.73
N GLY A 56 4.14 4.54 -5.35
CA GLY A 56 3.46 5.25 -4.27
C GLY A 56 4.01 4.96 -2.88
N MET A 57 5.07 4.14 -2.78
CA MET A 57 5.78 3.79 -1.55
C MET A 57 6.94 4.75 -1.29
N GLU A 58 6.68 6.06 -1.32
CA GLU A 58 7.74 7.06 -1.12
C GLU A 58 8.10 7.24 0.36
N VAL A 59 7.10 7.13 1.24
CA VAL A 59 7.26 7.39 2.67
C VAL A 59 7.12 6.10 3.45
N THR A 60 8.23 5.65 4.04
CA THR A 60 8.20 4.60 5.05
C THR A 60 7.77 5.20 6.39
N ARG A 61 6.66 4.70 6.95
CA ARG A 61 6.14 5.19 8.22
C ARG A 61 6.79 4.42 9.37
N ALA A 62 7.27 5.15 10.37
CA ALA A 62 7.89 4.56 11.57
C ALA A 62 6.87 4.14 12.63
N SER A 63 5.58 4.47 12.45
CA SER A 63 4.52 4.09 13.39
C SER A 63 3.55 3.10 12.74
N PRO A 64 3.20 1.99 13.43
CA PRO A 64 2.25 1.00 12.89
C PRO A 64 0.84 1.56 12.64
N ARG A 65 0.48 2.69 13.28
CA ARG A 65 -0.83 3.32 13.11
C ARG A 65 -0.93 4.15 11.82
N GLN A 66 0.20 4.48 11.23
CA GLN A 66 0.26 5.29 10.01
C GLN A 66 0.63 4.45 8.79
N ALA A 67 1.18 3.25 8.97
CA ALA A 67 1.49 2.33 7.87
C ALA A 67 0.27 1.47 7.55
N ASP A 68 0.12 1.11 6.29
CA ASP A 68 -0.88 0.16 5.81
C ASP A 68 -0.28 -1.22 5.44
N LEU A 69 1.05 -1.29 5.27
CA LEU A 69 1.79 -2.50 4.91
C LEU A 69 3.08 -2.67 5.73
#